data_AF-A0A8C6UCA0-F1
#
_entry.id   AF-A0A8C6UCA0-F1
#
_cell.length_a   1.000
_cell.length_b   1.000
_cell.length_c   1.000
_cell.angle_alpha   90.00
_cell.angle_beta   90.00
_cell.angle_gamma   90.00
#
_symmetry.space_group_name_H-M   'P 1'
#
loop_
_entity.id
_entity.type
_entity.pdbx_description
1 polymer ?
#
loop_
_entity_poly.entity_id
_entity_poly.type
_entity_poly.pdbx_seq_one_letter_code
_entity_poly.pdbx_strand_id
1 'polypeptide(L)'
;MQDPKSGVKSQPQRLVITAIPHAVTGEDIVNWLSERLLVDTEEARSVGSMLAALGYIYPLQQHKRLVIRADASLYRFQTPYFWPTQQWPVEDTDYAIYLAKRNIRKKGILELHEQEQYNHLHKWMNHKWDFIVMQAKEQYRAAKERKKPDRVVFECQERAYWVVHRPPVKSVSTCSLIPLSRNFSRCSLFSVVSLVKYSSTYQSHDPFLSRPLPSNPWHTDDATYWTLNSHNVETPTKQRVERWTFSFAELLSDPRGRDDFRLFLKKEFSGENLAFWESCEDLKWGTAATMKEKAEQIYKTFLARGAPRWINIDGKTMEITIKSLKHPHRYVLDAAQTHIYMLMKKDSYGRYLKSPVFKETQKKAIAPEEHKFT
;
A
#
# COMPACT_ATOMS: atom_id res chain seq x y z
N MET A 1 -8.85 -5.54 -27.79
CA MET A 1 -8.19 -6.82 -28.17
C MET A 1 -8.94 -7.62 -29.22
N GLN A 2 -10.28 -7.69 -29.22
CA GLN A 2 -11.06 -8.49 -30.19
C GLN A 2 -11.58 -7.71 -31.41
N ASP A 3 -11.14 -6.46 -31.61
CA ASP A 3 -11.56 -5.67 -32.76
C ASP A 3 -11.08 -6.32 -34.09
N PRO A 4 -11.93 -6.47 -35.12
CA PRO A 4 -11.54 -7.15 -36.36
C PRO A 4 -10.39 -6.47 -37.14
N LYS A 5 -10.17 -5.16 -36.96
CA LYS A 5 -9.17 -4.40 -37.72
C LYS A 5 -7.90 -4.14 -36.91
N SER A 6 -8.07 -3.85 -35.62
CA SER A 6 -7.03 -3.37 -34.71
C SER A 6 -6.77 -4.32 -33.54
N GLY A 7 -7.43 -5.48 -33.50
CA GLY A 7 -7.29 -6.49 -32.44
C GLY A 7 -6.11 -7.44 -32.65
N VAL A 8 -5.96 -8.37 -31.70
CA VAL A 8 -4.95 -9.43 -31.74
C VAL A 8 -5.28 -10.39 -32.88
N LYS A 9 -4.31 -10.67 -33.75
CA LYS A 9 -4.51 -11.59 -34.88
C LYS A 9 -4.79 -12.99 -34.37
N SER A 10 -5.90 -13.58 -34.82
CA SER A 10 -6.30 -14.93 -34.43
C SER A 10 -5.91 -15.96 -35.49
N GLN A 11 -5.64 -17.18 -35.04
CA GLN A 11 -5.26 -18.32 -35.86
C GLN A 11 -6.07 -19.59 -35.48
N PRO A 12 -6.24 -20.53 -36.42
CA PRO A 12 -6.88 -21.81 -36.11
C PRO A 12 -5.95 -22.72 -35.29
N GLN A 13 -6.46 -23.24 -34.19
CA GLN A 13 -5.84 -24.33 -33.43
C GLN A 13 -6.13 -25.67 -34.14
N ARG A 14 -5.10 -26.44 -34.53
CA ARG A 14 -5.28 -27.79 -35.07
C ARG A 14 -5.30 -28.84 -33.95
N LEU A 15 -6.39 -29.60 -33.84
CA LEU A 15 -6.53 -30.76 -32.95
C LEU A 15 -6.73 -32.04 -33.78
N VAL A 16 -5.65 -32.77 -34.01
CA VAL A 16 -5.60 -33.96 -34.86
C VAL A 16 -6.12 -33.63 -36.28
N ILE A 17 -7.40 -33.90 -36.58
CA ILE A 17 -8.04 -33.66 -37.89
C ILE A 17 -8.95 -32.40 -37.85
N THR A 18 -9.24 -31.86 -36.66
CA THR A 18 -10.22 -30.78 -36.48
C THR A 18 -9.52 -29.43 -36.25
N ALA A 19 -9.81 -28.42 -37.08
CA ALA A 19 -9.38 -27.05 -36.85
C ALA A 19 -10.42 -26.29 -36.00
N ILE A 20 -10.00 -25.65 -34.92
CA ILE A 20 -10.84 -24.82 -34.06
C ILE A 20 -10.39 -23.36 -34.17
N PRO A 21 -11.27 -22.43 -34.58
CA PRO A 21 -10.88 -21.05 -34.87
C PRO A 21 -10.56 -20.23 -33.59
N HIS A 22 -10.13 -18.99 -33.82
CA HIS A 22 -10.01 -17.91 -32.82
C HIS A 22 -9.03 -18.17 -31.65
N ALA A 23 -7.98 -18.98 -31.86
CA ALA A 23 -6.87 -19.03 -30.91
C ALA A 23 -5.91 -17.85 -31.17
N VAL A 24 -5.24 -17.36 -30.13
CA VAL A 24 -4.21 -16.30 -30.24
C VAL A 24 -2.95 -16.77 -29.53
N THR A 25 -1.76 -16.36 -29.98
CA THR A 25 -0.53 -16.68 -29.25
C THR A 25 -0.35 -15.73 -28.07
N GLY A 26 0.40 -16.17 -27.06
CA GLY A 26 0.77 -15.31 -25.95
C GLY A 26 1.72 -14.20 -26.39
N GLU A 27 2.62 -14.47 -27.34
CA GLU A 27 3.46 -13.45 -27.99
C GLU A 27 2.63 -12.33 -28.64
N ASP A 28 1.62 -12.68 -29.46
CA ASP A 28 0.76 -11.69 -30.11
C ASP A 28 -0.03 -10.85 -29.10
N ILE A 29 -0.48 -11.46 -27.99
CA ILE A 29 -1.16 -10.73 -26.91
C ILE A 29 -0.23 -9.72 -26.26
N VAL A 30 1.00 -10.12 -25.91
CA VAL A 30 1.96 -9.25 -25.24
C VAL A 30 2.41 -8.11 -26.16
N ASN A 31 2.70 -8.40 -27.42
CA ASN A 31 3.07 -7.39 -28.41
C ASN A 31 1.93 -6.37 -28.60
N TRP A 32 0.69 -6.83 -28.73
CA TRP A 32 -0.46 -5.95 -28.85
C TRP A 32 -0.67 -5.06 -27.63
N LEU A 33 -0.47 -5.60 -26.42
CA LEU A 33 -0.59 -4.83 -25.18
C LEU A 33 0.51 -3.77 -25.05
N SER A 34 1.75 -4.14 -25.37
CA SER A 34 2.90 -3.22 -25.36
C SER A 34 2.68 -2.05 -26.31
N GLU A 35 2.28 -2.31 -27.57
CA GLU A 35 1.99 -1.27 -28.56
C GLU A 35 0.78 -0.41 -28.19
N ARG A 36 -0.32 -1.02 -27.71
CA ARG A 36 -1.56 -0.30 -27.46
C ARG A 36 -1.53 0.57 -26.20
N LEU A 37 -0.82 0.10 -25.16
CA LEU A 37 -0.71 0.77 -23.86
C LEU A 37 0.56 1.61 -23.75
N LEU A 38 1.49 1.50 -24.71
CA LEU A 38 2.78 2.19 -24.70
C LEU A 38 3.64 1.82 -23.48
N VAL A 39 3.66 0.53 -23.14
CA VAL A 39 4.42 -0.04 -22.02
C VAL A 39 5.48 -1.01 -22.51
N ASP A 40 6.50 -1.28 -21.69
CA ASP A 40 7.50 -2.29 -22.03
C ASP A 40 6.91 -3.71 -22.08
N THR A 41 7.69 -4.65 -22.62
CA THR A 41 7.26 -6.04 -22.79
C THR A 41 7.00 -6.75 -21.46
N GLU A 42 7.72 -6.40 -20.39
CA GLU A 42 7.57 -7.04 -19.08
C GLU A 42 6.30 -6.57 -18.35
N GLU A 43 6.00 -5.29 -18.42
CA GLU A 43 4.76 -4.69 -17.95
C GLU A 43 3.57 -5.20 -18.77
N ALA A 44 3.68 -5.24 -20.10
CA ALA A 44 2.65 -5.82 -20.98
C ALA A 44 2.37 -7.29 -20.64
N ARG A 45 3.41 -8.09 -20.38
CA ARG A 45 3.28 -9.49 -19.93
C ARG A 45 2.59 -9.58 -18.57
N SER A 46 2.86 -8.66 -17.66
CA SER A 46 2.25 -8.60 -16.34
C SER A 46 0.76 -8.26 -16.43
N VAL A 47 0.39 -7.25 -17.23
CA VAL A 47 -1.00 -6.89 -17.53
C VAL A 47 -1.73 -8.06 -18.20
N GLY A 48 -1.11 -8.68 -19.20
CA GLY A 48 -1.66 -9.87 -19.87
C GLY A 48 -1.89 -11.02 -18.89
N SER A 49 -0.94 -11.27 -17.98
CA SER A 49 -1.08 -12.28 -16.94
C SER A 49 -2.21 -11.95 -15.96
N MET A 50 -2.44 -10.68 -15.66
CA MET A 50 -3.59 -10.23 -14.87
C MET A 50 -4.91 -10.50 -15.59
N LEU A 51 -5.00 -10.25 -16.90
CA LEU A 51 -6.19 -10.60 -17.69
C LEU A 51 -6.47 -12.11 -17.68
N ALA A 52 -5.41 -12.93 -17.68
CA ALA A 52 -5.54 -14.38 -17.55
C ALA A 52 -5.99 -14.82 -16.14
N ALA A 53 -5.41 -14.21 -15.10
CA ALA A 53 -5.76 -14.48 -13.70
C ALA A 53 -7.22 -14.10 -13.38
N LEU A 54 -7.71 -13.00 -13.97
CA LEU A 54 -9.10 -12.56 -13.84
C LEU A 54 -10.08 -13.34 -14.74
N GLY A 55 -9.58 -14.22 -15.61
CA GLY A 55 -10.41 -15.07 -16.45
C GLY A 55 -10.95 -14.44 -17.73
N TYR A 56 -10.46 -13.27 -18.15
CA TYR A 56 -10.83 -12.68 -19.46
C TYR A 56 -10.19 -13.41 -20.63
N ILE A 57 -9.03 -14.00 -20.40
CA ILE A 57 -8.26 -14.81 -21.35
C ILE A 57 -7.89 -16.10 -20.64
N TYR A 58 -7.86 -17.23 -21.34
CA TYR A 58 -7.45 -18.50 -20.73
C TYR A 58 -6.51 -19.29 -21.64
N PRO A 59 -5.49 -19.97 -21.06
CA PRO A 59 -4.56 -20.78 -21.82
C PRO A 59 -5.21 -22.10 -22.25
N LEU A 60 -4.87 -22.56 -23.46
CA LEU A 60 -5.36 -23.81 -24.03
C LEU A 60 -4.52 -25.01 -23.59
N GLN A 61 -3.24 -24.79 -23.25
CA GLN A 61 -2.34 -25.75 -22.61
C GLN A 61 -2.08 -25.34 -21.15
N GLN A 62 -1.78 -26.29 -20.26
CA GLN A 62 -1.47 -26.01 -18.85
C GLN A 62 -2.52 -25.11 -18.16
N HIS A 63 -3.82 -25.45 -18.29
CA HIS A 63 -4.97 -24.61 -17.90
C HIS A 63 -5.01 -24.11 -16.45
N LYS A 64 -4.15 -24.61 -15.55
CA LYS A 64 -4.03 -24.16 -14.16
C LYS A 64 -3.08 -22.96 -13.99
N ARG A 65 -2.20 -22.74 -14.98
CA ARG A 65 -1.23 -21.65 -14.96
C ARG A 65 -1.86 -20.42 -15.62
N LEU A 66 -2.55 -19.60 -14.83
CA LEU A 66 -3.20 -18.37 -15.28
C LEU A 66 -2.20 -17.21 -15.47
N VAL A 67 -1.15 -17.46 -16.25
CA VAL A 67 -0.08 -16.51 -16.55
C VAL A 67 0.16 -16.52 -18.05
N ILE A 68 0.32 -15.35 -18.66
CA ILE A 68 0.65 -15.25 -20.07
C ILE A 68 2.14 -15.54 -20.28
N ARG A 69 2.43 -16.41 -21.25
CA ARG A 69 3.77 -16.70 -21.75
C ARG A 69 3.95 -15.95 -23.06
N ALA A 70 4.99 -15.14 -23.18
CA ALA A 70 5.34 -14.45 -24.42
C ALA A 70 6.02 -15.43 -25.40
N ASP A 71 5.31 -16.50 -25.77
CA ASP A 71 5.73 -17.53 -26.70
C ASP A 71 4.53 -18.01 -27.54
N ALA A 72 4.73 -19.08 -28.31
CA ALA A 72 3.70 -19.68 -29.16
C ALA A 72 2.56 -20.41 -28.39
N SER A 73 2.54 -20.36 -27.06
CA SER A 73 1.43 -20.92 -26.25
C SER A 73 0.11 -20.28 -26.66
N LEU A 74 -0.94 -21.10 -26.75
CA LEU A 74 -2.22 -20.65 -27.27
C LEU A 74 -3.16 -20.24 -26.16
N TYR A 75 -3.88 -19.15 -26.42
CA TYR A 75 -4.89 -18.59 -25.53
C TYR A 75 -6.20 -18.35 -26.30
N ARG A 76 -7.30 -18.18 -25.57
CA ARG A 76 -8.57 -17.72 -26.10
C ARG A 76 -9.20 -16.69 -25.18
N PHE A 77 -10.00 -15.81 -25.77
CA PHE A 77 -10.85 -14.90 -25.02
C PHE A 77 -12.04 -15.64 -24.40
N GLN A 78 -12.36 -15.29 -23.16
CA GLN A 78 -13.52 -15.79 -22.45
C GLN A 78 -14.80 -15.12 -22.95
N THR A 79 -15.91 -15.86 -22.93
CA THR A 79 -17.22 -15.28 -23.24
C THR A 79 -17.68 -14.32 -22.12
N PRO A 80 -18.34 -13.19 -22.45
CA PRO A 80 -18.85 -12.23 -21.46
C PRO A 80 -19.74 -12.84 -20.38
N TYR A 81 -20.40 -13.96 -20.67
CA TYR A 81 -21.18 -14.73 -19.70
C TYR A 81 -20.35 -15.19 -18.49
N PHE A 82 -19.07 -15.50 -18.70
CA PHE A 82 -18.15 -15.99 -17.66
C PHE A 82 -17.20 -14.90 -17.14
N TRP A 83 -17.46 -13.62 -17.41
CA TRP A 83 -16.62 -12.54 -16.90
C TRP A 83 -16.86 -12.30 -15.40
N PRO A 84 -15.81 -11.91 -14.65
CA PRO A 84 -15.91 -11.68 -13.21
C PRO A 84 -16.75 -10.44 -12.84
N THR A 85 -17.04 -9.55 -13.79
CA THR A 85 -17.87 -8.35 -13.59
C THR A 85 -19.38 -8.63 -13.63
N GLN A 86 -19.78 -9.90 -13.77
CA GLN A 86 -21.18 -10.27 -13.63
C GLN A 86 -21.64 -10.00 -12.19
N GLN A 87 -22.85 -9.48 -12.02
CA GLN A 87 -23.40 -9.14 -10.70
C GLN A 87 -23.71 -10.38 -9.84
N TRP A 88 -23.77 -11.56 -10.45
CA TRP A 88 -24.18 -12.79 -9.80
C TRP A 88 -23.00 -13.45 -9.07
N PRO A 89 -23.11 -13.71 -7.75
CA PRO A 89 -22.08 -14.42 -7.03
C PRO A 89 -21.94 -15.85 -7.56
N VAL A 90 -20.74 -16.41 -7.47
CA VAL A 90 -20.49 -17.78 -7.91
C VAL A 90 -21.10 -18.76 -6.92
N GLU A 91 -22.20 -19.40 -7.32
CA GLU A 91 -22.95 -20.33 -6.47
C GLU A 91 -22.34 -21.73 -6.42
N ASP A 92 -22.43 -22.36 -5.25
CA ASP A 92 -21.99 -23.75 -5.06
C ASP A 92 -22.87 -24.75 -5.83
N THR A 93 -24.14 -24.41 -6.10
CA THR A 93 -25.05 -25.21 -6.94
C THR A 93 -24.48 -25.39 -8.35
N ASP A 94 -24.01 -24.30 -8.97
CA ASP A 94 -23.47 -24.32 -10.32
C ASP A 94 -22.17 -25.11 -10.38
N TYR A 95 -21.34 -25.00 -9.34
CA TYR A 95 -20.10 -25.77 -9.25
C TYR A 95 -20.38 -27.27 -9.11
N ALA A 96 -21.38 -27.63 -8.30
CA ALA A 96 -21.81 -29.02 -8.17
C ALA A 96 -22.33 -29.60 -9.50
N ILE A 97 -23.12 -28.83 -10.26
CA ILE A 97 -23.60 -29.22 -11.59
C ILE A 97 -22.41 -29.44 -12.54
N TYR A 98 -21.43 -28.54 -12.54
CA TYR A 98 -20.21 -28.67 -13.35
C TYR A 98 -19.43 -29.95 -13.04
N LEU A 99 -19.16 -30.22 -11.76
CA LEU A 99 -18.44 -31.41 -11.33
C LEU A 99 -19.22 -32.71 -11.63
N ALA A 100 -20.54 -32.70 -11.41
CA ALA A 100 -21.42 -33.82 -11.74
C ALA A 100 -21.40 -34.13 -13.25
N LYS A 101 -21.50 -33.10 -14.09
CA LYS A 101 -21.42 -33.23 -15.56
C LYS A 101 -20.10 -33.84 -16.00
N ARG A 102 -18.97 -33.42 -15.41
CA ARG A 102 -17.65 -34.02 -15.69
C ARG A 102 -17.57 -35.47 -15.27
N ASN A 103 -18.09 -35.83 -14.10
CA ASN A 103 -18.09 -37.20 -13.61
C ASN A 103 -18.97 -38.13 -14.48
N ILE A 104 -20.11 -37.65 -14.99
CA ILE A 104 -20.98 -38.37 -15.94
C ILE A 104 -20.26 -38.66 -17.26
N ARG A 105 -19.47 -37.70 -17.77
CA ARG A 105 -18.75 -37.85 -19.05
C ARG A 105 -17.73 -39.00 -19.01
N LYS A 106 -16.96 -39.09 -17.92
CA LYS A 106 -15.97 -40.15 -17.71
C LYS A 106 -15.74 -40.30 -16.21
N LYS A 107 -16.10 -41.46 -15.65
CA LYS A 107 -15.82 -41.77 -14.24
C LYS A 107 -14.31 -41.68 -13.98
N GLY A 108 -13.93 -41.01 -12.88
CA GLY A 108 -12.53 -40.83 -12.48
C GLY A 108 -11.76 -39.74 -13.24
N ILE A 109 -12.46 -38.83 -13.95
CA ILE A 109 -11.82 -37.67 -14.62
C ILE A 109 -11.65 -36.44 -13.72
N LEU A 110 -12.25 -36.45 -12.53
CA LEU A 110 -12.09 -35.38 -11.55
C LEU A 110 -10.69 -35.47 -10.93
N GLU A 111 -10.07 -34.33 -10.75
CA GLU A 111 -8.81 -34.26 -10.00
C GLU A 111 -9.05 -34.49 -8.50
N LEU A 112 -7.98 -34.76 -7.74
CA LEU A 112 -8.09 -35.04 -6.30
C LEU A 112 -8.86 -33.94 -5.55
N HIS A 113 -8.48 -32.67 -5.74
CA HIS A 113 -9.16 -31.54 -5.10
C HIS A 113 -10.61 -31.38 -5.58
N GLU A 114 -10.89 -31.61 -6.87
CA GLU A 114 -12.24 -31.55 -7.42
C GLU A 114 -13.12 -32.68 -6.87
N GLN A 115 -12.54 -33.86 -6.64
CA GLN A 115 -13.22 -35.00 -6.05
C GLN A 115 -13.55 -34.76 -4.58
N GLU A 116 -12.63 -34.16 -3.82
CA GLU A 116 -12.88 -33.72 -2.44
C GLU A 116 -14.02 -32.70 -2.37
N GLN A 117 -13.99 -31.68 -3.24
CA GLN A 117 -15.06 -30.68 -3.34
C GLN A 117 -16.40 -31.31 -3.77
N TYR A 118 -16.38 -32.22 -4.74
CA TYR A 118 -17.59 -32.94 -5.17
C TYR A 118 -18.22 -33.74 -4.03
N ASN A 119 -17.40 -34.48 -3.27
CA ASN A 119 -17.86 -35.25 -2.12
C ASN A 119 -18.41 -34.35 -1.01
N HIS A 120 -17.74 -33.21 -0.77
CA HIS A 120 -18.20 -32.21 0.19
C HIS A 120 -19.57 -31.63 -0.22
N LEU A 121 -19.70 -31.16 -1.46
CA LEU A 121 -20.95 -30.59 -1.99
C LEU A 121 -22.09 -31.62 -2.01
N HIS A 122 -21.81 -32.88 -2.34
CA HIS A 122 -22.80 -33.96 -2.28
C HIS A 122 -23.37 -34.15 -0.87
N LYS A 123 -22.50 -34.11 0.15
CA LYS A 123 -22.92 -34.21 1.55
C LYS A 123 -23.67 -32.96 2.01
N TRP A 124 -23.17 -31.78 1.65
CA TRP A 124 -23.71 -30.49 2.08
C TRP A 124 -25.07 -30.17 1.45
N MET A 125 -25.21 -30.42 0.15
CA MET A 125 -26.39 -30.07 -0.65
C MET A 125 -27.20 -31.30 -1.07
N ASN A 126 -27.18 -32.37 -0.26
CA ASN A 126 -27.81 -33.65 -0.59
C ASN A 126 -29.31 -33.50 -0.96
N HIS A 127 -30.03 -32.63 -0.24
CA HIS A 127 -31.45 -32.32 -0.50
C HIS A 127 -31.73 -31.72 -1.90
N LYS A 128 -30.72 -31.19 -2.59
CA LYS A 128 -30.82 -30.67 -3.97
C LYS A 128 -30.15 -31.57 -5.01
N TRP A 129 -29.62 -32.72 -4.60
CA TRP A 129 -28.71 -33.49 -5.45
C TRP A 129 -29.40 -34.10 -6.67
N ASP A 130 -30.64 -34.55 -6.54
CA ASP A 130 -31.42 -35.06 -7.68
C ASP A 130 -31.60 -33.98 -8.76
N PHE A 131 -31.86 -32.73 -8.34
CA PHE A 131 -31.91 -31.59 -9.24
C PHE A 131 -30.56 -31.32 -9.92
N ILE A 132 -29.46 -31.33 -9.15
CA ILE A 132 -28.10 -31.16 -9.68
C ILE A 132 -27.77 -32.21 -10.75
N VAL A 133 -28.08 -33.49 -10.47
CA VAL A 133 -27.84 -34.60 -11.41
C VAL A 133 -28.73 -34.48 -12.64
N MET A 134 -30.00 -34.09 -12.47
CA MET A 134 -30.93 -33.85 -13.57
C MET A 134 -30.39 -32.76 -14.51
N GLN A 135 -30.01 -31.60 -13.96
CA GLN A 135 -29.42 -30.48 -14.71
C GLN A 135 -28.11 -30.88 -15.41
N ALA A 136 -27.23 -31.61 -14.72
CA ALA A 136 -25.97 -32.09 -15.31
C ALA A 136 -26.20 -33.03 -16.49
N LYS A 137 -27.19 -33.94 -16.41
CA LYS A 137 -27.57 -34.85 -17.51
C LYS A 137 -28.17 -34.09 -18.70
N GLU A 138 -29.03 -33.11 -18.44
CA GLU A 138 -29.64 -32.27 -19.47
C GLU A 138 -28.58 -31.47 -20.23
N GLN A 139 -27.70 -30.76 -19.53
CA GLN A 139 -26.59 -30.03 -20.15
C GLN A 139 -25.65 -30.96 -20.93
N TYR A 140 -25.39 -32.16 -20.43
CA TYR A 140 -24.57 -33.16 -21.13
C TYR A 140 -25.22 -33.65 -22.44
N ARG A 141 -26.54 -33.84 -22.46
CA ARG A 141 -27.29 -34.19 -23.68
C ARG A 141 -27.25 -33.06 -24.70
N ALA A 142 -27.57 -31.84 -24.29
CA ALA A 142 -27.51 -30.66 -25.16
C ALA A 142 -26.11 -30.43 -25.74
N ALA A 143 -25.05 -30.69 -24.97
CA ALA A 143 -23.68 -30.57 -25.45
C ALA A 143 -23.31 -31.61 -26.53
N LYS A 144 -23.97 -32.77 -26.59
CA LYS A 144 -23.73 -33.80 -27.63
C LYS A 144 -24.31 -33.43 -28.99
N GLU A 145 -25.34 -32.60 -29.01
CA GLU A 145 -25.98 -32.12 -30.25
C GLU A 145 -25.11 -31.08 -30.98
N ARG A 146 -24.15 -30.47 -30.28
CA ARG A 146 -23.22 -29.49 -30.86
C ARG A 146 -22.13 -30.14 -31.70
N LYS A 147 -21.63 -29.39 -32.69
CA LYS A 147 -20.45 -29.78 -33.48
C LYS A 147 -19.23 -29.93 -32.57
N LYS A 148 -18.32 -30.84 -32.94
CA LYS A 148 -17.12 -31.15 -32.14
C LYS A 148 -16.25 -29.91 -31.80
N PRO A 149 -15.97 -28.97 -32.71
CA PRO A 149 -15.21 -27.75 -32.38
C PRO A 149 -15.88 -26.91 -31.30
N ASP A 150 -17.18 -26.65 -31.44
CA ASP A 150 -17.96 -25.80 -30.54
C ASP A 150 -18.05 -26.42 -29.14
N ARG A 151 -18.21 -27.75 -29.08
CA ARG A 151 -18.20 -28.49 -27.82
C ARG A 151 -16.87 -28.33 -27.08
N VAL A 152 -15.73 -28.42 -27.79
CA VAL A 152 -14.39 -28.26 -27.18
C VAL A 152 -14.18 -26.83 -26.67
N VAL A 153 -14.60 -25.81 -27.43
CA VAL A 153 -14.50 -24.41 -26.99
C VAL A 153 -15.31 -24.20 -25.71
N PHE A 154 -16.56 -24.66 -25.70
CA PHE A 154 -17.45 -24.51 -24.55
C PHE A 154 -16.90 -25.20 -23.30
N GLU A 155 -16.41 -26.43 -23.43
CA GLU A 155 -15.76 -27.16 -22.32
C GLU A 155 -14.54 -26.42 -21.76
N CYS A 156 -13.72 -25.81 -22.63
CA CYS A 156 -12.57 -25.02 -22.21
C CYS A 156 -12.98 -23.72 -21.51
N GLN A 157 -13.99 -23.01 -22.01
CA GLN A 157 -14.52 -21.77 -21.42
C GLN A 157 -15.06 -22.02 -20.01
N GLU A 158 -15.87 -23.05 -19.85
CA GLU A 158 -16.45 -23.43 -18.56
C GLU A 158 -15.37 -23.89 -17.57
N ARG A 159 -14.39 -24.69 -18.02
CA ARG A 159 -13.24 -25.06 -17.18
C ARG A 159 -12.44 -23.83 -16.74
N ALA A 160 -12.15 -22.90 -17.65
CA ALA A 160 -11.39 -21.70 -17.33
C ALA A 160 -12.10 -20.83 -16.28
N TYR A 161 -13.42 -20.69 -16.39
CA TYR A 161 -14.25 -20.01 -15.39
C TYR A 161 -14.08 -20.62 -13.99
N TRP A 162 -14.17 -21.95 -13.87
CA TRP A 162 -14.05 -22.62 -12.59
C TRP A 162 -12.63 -22.61 -12.01
N VAL A 163 -11.59 -22.63 -12.85
CA VAL A 163 -10.21 -22.50 -12.39
C VAL A 163 -9.97 -21.14 -11.71
N VAL A 164 -10.64 -20.08 -12.16
CA VAL A 164 -10.54 -18.74 -11.55
C VAL A 164 -11.33 -18.64 -10.23
N HIS A 165 -12.56 -19.16 -10.21
CA HIS A 165 -13.49 -18.98 -9.07
C HIS A 165 -13.43 -20.09 -8.00
N ARG A 166 -12.89 -21.25 -8.34
CA ARG A 166 -12.62 -22.37 -7.44
C ARG A 166 -11.19 -22.88 -7.70
N PRO A 167 -10.18 -22.03 -7.45
CA PRO A 167 -8.79 -22.37 -7.74
C PRO A 167 -8.34 -23.56 -6.89
N PRO A 168 -7.39 -24.38 -7.38
CA PRO A 168 -6.70 -25.35 -6.55
C PRO A 168 -6.11 -24.69 -5.29
N VAL A 169 -6.00 -25.46 -4.19
CA VAL A 169 -5.62 -25.02 -2.82
C VAL A 169 -4.30 -24.22 -2.70
N LYS A 170 -3.53 -24.07 -3.80
CA LYS A 170 -2.25 -23.33 -3.86
C LYS A 170 -2.23 -22.16 -4.86
N SER A 171 -3.39 -21.73 -5.39
CA SER A 171 -3.48 -20.60 -6.33
C SER A 171 -3.98 -19.34 -5.64
N VAL A 172 -3.42 -18.19 -6.02
CA VAL A 172 -3.85 -16.88 -5.55
C VAL A 172 -5.30 -16.63 -5.99
N SER A 173 -6.20 -16.40 -5.04
CA SER A 173 -7.57 -15.96 -5.34
C SER A 173 -7.58 -14.44 -5.54
N THR A 174 -7.98 -13.98 -6.72
CA THR A 174 -8.01 -12.54 -7.10
C THR A 174 -9.27 -11.82 -6.63
N CYS A 175 -10.21 -12.52 -5.97
CA CYS A 175 -11.56 -12.02 -5.71
C CYS A 175 -11.72 -11.24 -4.39
N SER A 176 -10.72 -10.47 -3.98
CA SER A 176 -10.75 -9.63 -2.78
C SER A 176 -10.52 -8.17 -3.13
N LEU A 177 -11.54 -7.51 -3.70
CA LEU A 177 -11.50 -6.07 -3.97
C LEU A 177 -12.14 -5.31 -2.81
N ILE A 178 -11.34 -4.45 -2.15
CA ILE A 178 -11.81 -3.50 -1.13
C ILE A 178 -12.24 -2.21 -1.84
N PRO A 179 -13.47 -1.70 -1.64
CA PRO A 179 -13.85 -0.40 -2.17
C PRO A 179 -13.21 0.72 -1.34
N LEU A 180 -12.28 1.48 -1.93
CA LEU A 180 -11.78 2.72 -1.37
C LEU A 180 -12.62 3.89 -1.91
N SER A 181 -13.61 4.33 -1.12
CA SER A 181 -14.21 5.66 -1.30
C SER A 181 -13.30 6.70 -0.65
N ARG A 182 -12.74 7.61 -1.46
CA ARG A 182 -12.01 8.79 -0.95
C ARG A 182 -12.60 10.05 -1.56
N ASN A 183 -13.02 10.97 -0.69
CA ASN A 183 -13.39 12.33 -1.07
C ASN A 183 -12.12 13.13 -1.35
N PHE A 184 -12.00 13.68 -2.56
CA PHE A 184 -10.92 14.59 -2.95
C PHE A 184 -11.39 16.03 -2.80
N SER A 185 -10.61 16.86 -2.10
CA SER A 185 -10.77 18.32 -2.10
C SER A 185 -9.87 18.94 -3.17
N ARG A 186 -10.31 20.03 -3.82
CA ARG A 186 -9.54 20.72 -4.86
C ARG A 186 -8.27 21.38 -4.27
N CYS A 187 -7.11 21.11 -4.89
CA CYS A 187 -5.85 21.79 -4.59
C CYS A 187 -5.84 23.22 -5.15
N SER A 188 -5.34 24.18 -4.37
CA SER A 188 -5.10 25.56 -4.82
C SER A 188 -3.69 25.72 -5.40
N LEU A 189 -3.46 26.66 -6.32
CA LEU A 189 -2.13 26.92 -6.91
C LEU A 189 -1.02 27.17 -5.86
N PHE A 190 -1.37 27.85 -4.76
CA PHE A 190 -0.48 28.08 -3.62
C PHE A 190 0.00 26.78 -2.95
N SER A 191 -0.84 25.74 -2.93
CA SER A 191 -0.46 24.43 -2.38
C SER A 191 0.60 23.74 -3.23
N VAL A 192 0.51 23.84 -4.56
CA VAL A 192 1.48 23.23 -5.48
C VAL A 192 2.86 23.88 -5.37
N VAL A 193 2.93 25.22 -5.36
CA VAL A 193 4.20 25.94 -5.20
C VAL A 193 4.88 25.59 -3.87
N SER A 194 4.10 25.44 -2.80
CA SER A 194 4.61 25.05 -1.48
C SER A 194 5.16 23.62 -1.47
N LEU A 195 4.50 22.68 -2.16
CA LEU A 195 4.96 21.30 -2.32
C LEU A 195 6.26 21.21 -3.12
N VAL A 196 6.40 21.98 -4.19
CA VAL A 196 7.63 22.03 -5.00
C VAL A 196 8.79 22.56 -4.16
N LYS A 197 8.58 23.66 -3.43
CA LYS A 197 9.59 24.22 -2.52
C LYS A 197 10.02 23.19 -1.46
N TYR A 198 9.04 22.53 -0.82
CA TYR A 198 9.32 21.46 0.14
C TYR A 198 10.17 20.37 -0.52
N SER A 199 9.74 19.81 -1.64
CA SER A 199 10.46 18.72 -2.30
C SER A 199 11.89 19.12 -2.67
N SER A 200 12.10 20.33 -3.17
CA SER A 200 13.43 20.86 -3.48
C SER A 200 14.31 21.04 -2.26
N THR A 201 13.76 21.49 -1.12
CA THR A 201 14.50 21.63 0.14
C THR A 201 15.00 20.28 0.68
N TYR A 202 14.18 19.22 0.58
CA TYR A 202 14.52 17.91 1.14
C TYR A 202 15.19 16.96 0.14
N GLN A 203 15.34 17.34 -1.13
CA GLN A 203 15.86 16.46 -2.19
C GLN A 203 17.24 15.87 -1.85
N SER A 204 18.15 16.68 -1.30
CA SER A 204 19.49 16.25 -0.88
C SER A 204 19.49 15.42 0.41
N HIS A 205 18.35 15.27 1.07
CA HIS A 205 18.16 14.46 2.28
C HIS A 205 17.35 13.19 2.02
N ASP A 206 16.90 12.96 0.79
CA ASP A 206 16.18 11.76 0.39
C ASP A 206 17.18 10.69 -0.08
N PRO A 207 17.30 9.54 0.62
CA PRO A 207 18.24 8.47 0.25
C PRO A 207 17.96 7.81 -1.11
N PHE A 208 16.76 7.97 -1.68
CA PHE A 208 16.41 7.48 -3.02
C PHE A 208 16.86 8.43 -4.13
N LEU A 209 16.93 9.73 -3.85
CA LEU A 209 17.30 10.76 -4.84
C LEU A 209 18.76 11.19 -4.70
N SER A 210 19.32 11.07 -3.51
CA SER A 210 20.67 11.48 -3.16
C SER A 210 21.35 10.37 -2.36
N ARG A 211 22.62 10.10 -2.65
CA ARG A 211 23.35 9.02 -1.97
C ARG A 211 23.64 9.42 -0.53
N PRO A 212 23.19 8.64 0.48
CA PRO A 212 23.58 8.90 1.86
C PRO A 212 25.05 8.56 2.07
N LEU A 213 25.75 9.33 2.91
CA LEU A 213 27.14 9.10 3.29
C LEU A 213 27.24 8.48 4.69
N PRO A 214 28.09 7.46 4.91
CA PRO A 214 29.14 7.00 4.00
C PRO A 214 28.63 6.10 2.85
N SER A 215 27.54 5.38 3.07
CA SER A 215 26.82 4.61 2.04
C SER A 215 25.38 4.30 2.49
N ASN A 216 24.55 3.74 1.61
CA ASN A 216 23.22 3.26 1.97
C ASN A 216 23.32 1.84 2.56
N PRO A 217 22.97 1.61 3.84
CA PRO A 217 23.11 0.31 4.49
C PRO A 217 22.40 -0.83 3.76
N TRP A 218 21.31 -0.55 3.05
CA TRP A 218 20.55 -1.57 2.30
C TRP A 218 21.25 -2.07 1.03
N HIS A 219 22.29 -1.37 0.57
CA HIS A 219 23.07 -1.73 -0.62
C HIS A 219 24.45 -2.26 -0.28
N THR A 220 25.00 -1.88 0.87
CA THR A 220 26.39 -2.15 1.25
C THR A 220 26.53 -3.01 2.50
N ASP A 221 25.43 -3.27 3.20
CA ASP A 221 25.39 -3.91 4.52
C ASP A 221 26.26 -3.20 5.59
N ASP A 222 26.67 -1.95 5.35
CA ASP A 222 27.40 -1.10 6.29
C ASP A 222 26.43 -0.25 7.13
N ALA A 223 26.28 -0.62 8.41
CA ALA A 223 25.41 0.07 9.36
C ALA A 223 25.98 1.41 9.89
N THR A 224 27.13 1.88 9.40
CA THR A 224 27.77 3.12 9.84
C THR A 224 26.85 4.34 9.68
N TYR A 225 26.08 4.42 8.59
CA TYR A 225 25.10 5.50 8.39
C TYR A 225 24.08 5.59 9.53
N TRP A 226 23.54 4.44 9.99
CA TRP A 226 22.58 4.40 11.10
C TRP A 226 23.23 4.76 12.43
N THR A 227 24.46 4.32 12.66
CA THR A 227 25.22 4.63 13.88
C THR A 227 25.45 6.14 14.01
N LEU A 228 25.90 6.78 12.92
CA LEU A 228 26.12 8.23 12.85
C LEU A 228 24.85 9.06 12.99
N ASN A 229 23.70 8.52 12.59
CA ASN A 229 22.40 9.19 12.68
C ASN A 229 21.51 8.66 13.82
N SER A 230 22.08 7.93 14.78
CA SER A 230 21.36 7.44 15.94
C SER A 230 20.81 8.59 16.81
N HIS A 231 19.68 8.37 17.49
CA HIS A 231 18.98 9.43 18.23
C HIS A 231 19.87 10.15 19.24
N ASN A 232 20.73 9.40 19.96
CA ASN A 232 21.54 9.89 21.08
C ASN A 232 23.03 10.06 20.72
N VAL A 233 23.37 10.21 19.44
CA VAL A 233 24.76 10.46 19.03
C VAL A 233 25.29 11.76 19.66
N GLU A 234 26.53 11.75 20.15
CA GLU A 234 27.14 12.92 20.77
C GLU A 234 27.35 14.05 19.76
N THR A 235 27.91 13.71 18.59
CA THR A 235 28.17 14.64 17.51
C THR A 235 27.31 14.29 16.29
N PRO A 236 26.29 15.12 15.94
CA PRO A 236 25.44 14.88 14.78
C PRO A 236 26.20 15.09 13.46
N THR A 237 25.68 14.53 12.37
CA THR A 237 26.19 14.78 11.02
C THR A 237 25.85 16.20 10.54
N LYS A 238 26.65 16.77 9.62
CA LYS A 238 26.39 18.09 9.04
C LYS A 238 25.02 18.16 8.38
N GLN A 239 24.64 17.10 7.65
CA GLN A 239 23.33 16.97 7.01
C GLN A 239 22.20 16.96 8.05
N ARG A 240 22.37 16.28 9.19
CA ARG A 240 21.38 16.31 10.28
C ARG A 240 21.21 17.71 10.87
N VAL A 241 22.31 18.43 11.12
CA VAL A 241 22.28 19.80 11.65
C VAL A 241 21.72 20.80 10.64
N GLU A 242 22.04 20.66 9.35
CA GLU A 242 21.46 21.46 8.27
C GLU A 242 19.94 21.31 8.23
N ARG A 243 19.42 20.09 8.38
CA ARG A 243 17.98 19.82 8.39
C ARG A 243 17.23 20.58 9.49
N TRP A 244 17.88 20.85 10.62
CA TRP A 244 17.29 21.67 11.68
C TRP A 244 16.99 23.11 11.24
N THR A 245 17.61 23.60 10.17
CA THR A 245 17.38 24.94 9.61
C THR A 245 16.15 25.03 8.72
N PHE A 246 15.68 23.90 8.20
CA PHE A 246 14.58 23.86 7.22
C PHE A 246 13.27 24.33 7.85
N SER A 247 13.02 23.94 9.09
CA SER A 247 11.88 24.43 9.85
C SER A 247 12.06 24.19 11.34
N PHE A 248 11.32 24.95 12.14
CA PHE A 248 11.27 24.71 13.58
C PHE A 248 10.74 23.31 13.94
N ALA A 249 9.88 22.73 13.10
CA ALA A 249 9.38 21.37 13.30
C ALA A 249 10.51 20.34 13.16
N GLU A 250 11.44 20.53 12.23
CA GLU A 250 12.60 19.65 12.04
C GLU A 250 13.58 19.72 13.22
N LEU A 251 13.79 20.91 13.78
CA LEU A 251 14.58 21.06 15.00
C LEU A 251 13.94 20.34 16.20
N LEU A 252 12.62 20.45 16.37
CA LEU A 252 11.92 19.85 17.53
C LEU A 252 11.66 18.35 17.38
N SER A 253 11.51 17.84 16.15
CA SER A 253 11.35 16.40 15.93
C SER A 253 12.62 15.61 16.24
N ASP A 254 13.79 16.25 16.12
CA ASP A 254 15.08 15.65 16.42
C ASP A 254 15.41 15.76 17.93
N PRO A 255 15.60 14.64 18.67
CA PRO A 255 16.02 14.67 20.07
C PRO A 255 17.32 15.46 20.31
N ARG A 256 18.31 15.30 19.43
CA ARG A 256 19.60 16.01 19.54
C ARG A 256 19.44 17.50 19.22
N GLY A 257 18.57 17.83 18.26
CA GLY A 257 18.19 19.21 17.96
C GLY A 257 17.52 19.91 19.14
N ARG A 258 16.59 19.21 19.82
CA ARG A 258 15.96 19.68 21.06
C ARG A 258 16.97 19.92 22.17
N ASP A 259 17.95 19.05 22.33
CA ASP A 259 19.00 19.23 23.35
C ASP A 259 19.84 20.49 23.12
N ASP A 260 20.24 20.73 21.87
CA ASP A 260 21.01 21.91 21.48
C ASP A 260 20.18 23.19 21.66
N PHE A 261 18.91 23.16 21.24
CA PHE A 261 17.97 24.26 21.44
C PHE A 261 17.71 24.53 22.93
N ARG A 262 17.61 23.48 23.76
CA ARG A 262 17.46 23.61 25.22
C ARG A 262 18.67 24.27 25.86
N LEU A 263 19.88 23.97 25.38
CA LEU A 263 21.11 24.62 25.84
C LEU A 263 21.08 26.13 25.53
N PHE A 264 20.63 26.50 24.33
CA PHE A 264 20.43 27.90 23.95
C PHE A 264 19.39 28.60 24.86
N LEU A 265 18.19 28.02 25.02
CA LEU A 265 17.13 28.61 25.85
C LEU A 265 17.52 28.76 27.31
N LYS A 266 18.33 27.83 27.87
CA LYS A 266 18.85 27.96 29.24
C LYS A 266 19.73 29.21 29.41
N LYS A 267 20.54 29.56 28.41
CA LYS A 267 21.38 30.78 28.44
C LYS A 267 20.55 32.06 28.41
N GLU A 268 19.35 32.00 27.85
CA GLU A 268 18.41 33.12 27.76
C GLU A 268 17.30 33.06 28.81
N PHE A 269 17.40 32.18 29.81
CA PHE A 269 16.40 32.00 30.86
C PHE A 269 14.97 31.79 30.32
N SER A 270 14.82 31.04 29.23
CA SER A 270 13.55 30.77 28.54
C SER A 270 13.25 29.28 28.30
N GLY A 271 13.93 28.41 29.06
CA GLY A 271 13.87 26.95 28.90
C GLY A 271 12.55 26.30 29.35
N GLU A 272 11.72 27.01 30.10
CA GLU A 272 10.37 26.60 30.50
C GLU A 272 9.42 26.42 29.32
N ASN A 273 9.56 27.21 28.25
CA ASN A 273 8.72 27.11 27.05
C ASN A 273 8.88 25.75 26.36
N LEU A 274 10.13 25.34 26.14
CA LEU A 274 10.41 24.03 25.56
C LEU A 274 9.97 22.90 26.49
N ALA A 275 10.24 23.00 27.79
CA ALA A 275 9.84 21.97 28.74
C ALA A 275 8.32 21.79 28.83
N PHE A 276 7.55 22.88 28.77
CA PHE A 276 6.10 22.82 28.68
C PHE A 276 5.64 22.13 27.38
N TRP A 277 6.25 22.48 26.24
CA TRP A 277 5.94 21.85 24.96
C TRP A 277 6.22 20.34 24.97
N GLU A 278 7.36 19.92 25.53
CA GLU A 278 7.74 18.51 25.67
C GLU A 278 6.78 17.75 26.60
N SER A 279 6.33 18.39 27.68
CA SER A 279 5.35 17.80 28.60
C SER A 279 3.99 17.59 27.92
N CYS A 280 3.60 18.51 27.02
CA CYS A 280 2.39 18.35 26.21
C CYS A 280 2.52 17.22 25.18
N GLU A 281 3.70 17.01 24.57
CA GLU A 281 3.94 15.85 23.69
C GLU A 281 3.83 14.52 24.45
N ASP A 282 4.43 14.43 25.64
CA ASP A 282 4.35 13.25 26.50
C ASP A 282 2.91 12.98 26.99
N LEU A 283 2.09 14.03 27.21
CA LEU A 283 0.67 13.88 27.50
C LEU A 283 -0.12 13.26 26.33
N LYS A 284 0.13 13.74 25.09
CA LYS A 284 -0.61 13.28 23.90
C LYS A 284 -0.31 11.83 23.56
N TRP A 285 0.97 11.47 23.58
CA TRP A 285 1.45 10.16 23.14
C TRP A 285 1.69 9.16 24.28
N GLY A 286 1.56 9.60 25.53
CA GLY A 286 1.70 8.76 26.71
C GLY A 286 0.51 7.81 26.97
N THR A 287 0.61 7.12 28.10
CA THR A 287 -0.40 6.16 28.60
C THR A 287 -1.70 6.85 29.01
N ALA A 288 -2.83 6.31 28.55
CA ALA A 288 -4.16 6.87 28.88
C ALA A 288 -4.46 6.84 30.38
N ALA A 289 -3.95 5.85 31.11
CA ALA A 289 -4.22 5.67 32.54
C ALA A 289 -3.70 6.84 33.41
N THR A 290 -2.62 7.51 33.00
CA THR A 290 -1.99 8.62 33.73
C THR A 290 -2.31 9.99 33.13
N MET A 291 -3.18 10.04 32.12
CA MET A 291 -3.39 11.22 31.29
C MET A 291 -3.99 12.38 32.11
N LYS A 292 -4.93 12.07 33.01
CA LYS A 292 -5.58 13.08 33.86
C LYS A 292 -4.57 13.70 34.83
N GLU A 293 -3.82 12.86 35.53
CA GLU A 293 -2.81 13.28 36.50
C GLU A 293 -1.71 14.11 35.84
N LYS A 294 -1.24 13.68 34.65
CA LYS A 294 -0.25 14.44 33.86
C LYS A 294 -0.78 15.82 33.46
N ALA A 295 -2.02 15.91 32.96
CA ALA A 295 -2.60 17.19 32.56
C ALA A 295 -2.67 18.18 33.74
N GLU A 296 -3.10 17.71 34.92
CA GLU A 296 -3.15 18.52 36.14
C GLU A 296 -1.74 18.94 36.63
N GLN A 297 -0.77 18.02 36.55
CA GLN A 297 0.61 18.31 36.93
C GLN A 297 1.25 19.35 36.01
N ILE A 298 1.02 19.25 34.69
CA ILE A 298 1.52 20.23 33.72
C ILE A 298 0.91 21.60 34.01
N TYR A 299 -0.40 21.67 34.27
CA TYR A 299 -1.04 22.93 34.65
C TYR A 299 -0.41 23.56 35.89
N LYS A 300 -0.23 22.79 36.98
CA LYS A 300 0.38 23.28 38.23
C LYS A 300 1.84 23.73 38.05
N THR A 301 2.58 23.08 37.15
CA THR A 301 4.01 23.33 36.94
C THR A 301 4.28 24.56 36.08
N PHE A 302 3.43 24.82 35.09
CA PHE A 302 3.70 25.83 34.05
C PHE A 302 2.63 26.94 33.95
N LEU A 303 1.36 26.66 34.23
CA LEU A 303 0.24 27.57 33.90
C LEU A 303 -0.44 28.20 35.12
N ALA A 304 -0.41 27.54 36.27
CA ALA A 304 -1.02 28.04 37.50
C ALA A 304 -0.40 29.37 37.94
N ARG A 305 -1.18 30.20 38.65
CA ARG A 305 -0.66 31.44 39.24
C ARG A 305 0.42 31.10 40.26
N GLY A 306 1.63 31.65 40.10
CA GLY A 306 2.77 31.35 40.96
C GLY A 306 3.43 29.99 40.67
N ALA A 307 3.19 29.40 39.48
CA ALA A 307 3.80 28.15 39.09
C ALA A 307 5.35 28.22 39.11
N PRO A 308 6.04 27.14 39.51
CA PRO A 308 7.51 27.14 39.66
C PRO A 308 8.25 27.33 38.34
N ARG A 309 7.64 26.98 37.20
CA ARG A 309 8.18 27.19 35.84
C ARG A 309 7.16 27.94 34.99
N TRP A 310 6.64 29.03 35.54
CA TRP A 310 5.55 29.78 34.94
C TRP A 310 5.87 30.25 33.51
N ILE A 311 4.96 29.98 32.57
CA ILE A 311 5.03 30.43 31.18
C ILE A 311 3.97 31.50 30.90
N ASN A 312 4.28 32.40 29.97
CA ASN A 312 3.35 33.44 29.56
C ASN A 312 2.54 32.98 28.34
N ILE A 313 1.21 32.94 28.47
CA ILE A 313 0.27 32.69 27.38
C ILE A 313 -0.83 33.76 27.40
N ASP A 314 -1.39 34.07 26.23
CA ASP A 314 -2.47 35.06 26.14
C ASP A 314 -3.74 34.63 26.90
N GLY A 315 -4.53 35.62 27.35
CA GLY A 315 -5.71 35.38 28.18
C GLY A 315 -6.75 34.46 27.53
N LYS A 316 -6.96 34.57 26.22
CA LYS A 316 -7.90 33.73 25.47
C LYS A 316 -7.45 32.26 25.49
N THR A 317 -6.16 32.03 25.27
CA THR A 317 -5.56 30.68 25.31
C THR A 317 -5.64 30.09 26.72
N MET A 318 -5.42 30.91 27.75
CA MET A 318 -5.57 30.49 29.15
C MET A 318 -7.02 30.08 29.48
N GLU A 319 -8.00 30.88 29.08
CA GLU A 319 -9.43 30.58 29.28
C GLU A 319 -9.84 29.26 28.62
N ILE A 320 -9.43 29.03 27.36
CA ILE A 320 -9.67 27.78 26.64
C ILE A 320 -9.07 26.61 27.42
N THR A 321 -7.82 26.74 27.86
CA THR A 321 -7.10 25.69 28.57
C THR A 321 -7.79 25.33 29.90
N ILE A 322 -8.17 26.33 30.70
CA ILE A 322 -8.90 26.12 31.97
C ILE A 322 -10.25 25.45 31.73
N LYS A 323 -10.99 25.84 30.68
CA LYS A 323 -12.27 25.22 30.35
C LYS A 323 -12.09 23.75 29.94
N SER A 324 -11.09 23.45 29.11
CA SER A 324 -10.80 22.08 28.66
C SER A 324 -10.36 21.18 29.82
N LEU A 325 -9.59 21.70 30.79
CA LEU A 325 -9.13 20.95 31.96
C LEU A 325 -10.26 20.49 32.89
N LYS A 326 -11.51 20.96 32.74
CA LYS A 326 -12.68 20.42 33.45
C LYS A 326 -12.97 18.96 33.06
N HIS A 327 -12.66 18.59 31.82
CA HIS A 327 -12.80 17.23 31.29
C HIS A 327 -11.51 16.83 30.55
N PRO A 328 -10.44 16.44 31.26
CA PRO A 328 -9.15 16.16 30.65
C PRO A 328 -9.21 15.06 29.59
N HIS A 329 -8.56 15.32 28.46
CA HIS A 329 -8.32 14.37 27.37
C HIS A 329 -6.92 14.62 26.79
N ARG A 330 -6.45 13.75 25.90
CA ARG A 330 -5.06 13.82 25.37
C ARG A 330 -4.71 15.17 24.72
N TYR A 331 -5.69 15.82 24.09
CA TYR A 331 -5.55 17.11 23.40
C TYR A 331 -5.93 18.34 24.25
N VAL A 332 -6.07 18.18 25.57
CA VAL A 332 -6.59 19.23 26.47
C VAL A 332 -5.71 20.49 26.50
N LEU A 333 -4.40 20.35 26.22
CA LEU A 333 -3.42 21.44 26.21
C LEU A 333 -3.05 21.93 24.79
N ASP A 334 -3.71 21.46 23.73
CA ASP A 334 -3.30 21.74 22.34
C ASP A 334 -3.25 23.24 22.02
N ALA A 335 -4.20 24.03 22.52
CA ALA A 335 -4.23 25.47 22.31
C ALA A 335 -3.00 26.16 22.93
N ALA A 336 -2.69 25.86 24.19
CA ALA A 336 -1.53 26.40 24.89
C ALA A 336 -0.22 25.90 24.27
N GLN A 337 -0.15 24.62 23.93
CA GLN A 337 1.03 24.05 23.26
C GLN A 337 1.30 24.71 21.91
N THR A 338 0.25 24.93 21.10
CA THR A 338 0.36 25.61 19.80
C THR A 338 0.81 27.06 19.97
N HIS A 339 0.26 27.77 20.98
CA HIS A 339 0.67 29.13 21.29
C HIS A 339 2.18 29.20 21.61
N ILE A 340 2.66 28.36 22.53
CA ILE A 340 4.07 28.31 22.92
C ILE A 340 4.98 27.85 21.77
N TYR A 341 4.54 26.88 20.96
CA TYR A 341 5.25 26.49 19.75
C TYR A 341 5.42 27.67 18.79
N MET A 342 4.35 28.43 18.54
CA MET A 342 4.38 29.58 17.63
C MET A 342 5.22 30.74 18.19
N LEU A 343 5.22 30.93 19.52
CA LEU A 343 6.09 31.89 20.20
C LEU A 343 7.56 31.55 19.96
N MET A 344 7.98 30.32 20.28
CA MET A 344 9.35 29.86 20.06
C MET A 344 9.74 29.88 18.59
N LYS A 345 8.82 29.50 17.68
CA LYS A 345 9.05 29.52 16.23
C LYS A 345 9.33 30.93 15.71
N LYS A 346 8.60 31.94 16.17
CA LYS A 346 8.70 33.31 15.69
C LYS A 346 9.88 34.07 16.28
N ASP A 347 10.22 33.80 17.54
CA ASP A 347 11.26 34.55 18.26
C ASP A 347 12.53 33.72 18.51
N SER A 348 12.44 32.69 19.35
CA SER A 348 13.61 31.93 19.82
C SER A 348 14.34 31.18 18.70
N TYR A 349 13.63 30.57 17.76
CA TYR A 349 14.22 29.74 16.69
C TYR A 349 15.14 30.55 15.76
N GLY A 350 14.69 31.72 15.31
CA GLY A 350 15.50 32.59 14.45
C GLY A 350 16.77 33.12 15.14
N ARG A 351 16.70 33.34 16.46
CA ARG A 351 17.85 33.74 17.29
C ARG A 351 18.79 32.56 17.54
N TYR A 352 18.25 31.36 17.79
CA TYR A 352 19.01 30.13 17.93
C TYR A 352 19.89 29.85 16.71
N LEU A 353 19.35 29.92 15.49
CA LEU A 353 20.11 29.69 14.26
C LEU A 353 21.27 30.68 14.04
N LYS A 354 21.23 31.84 14.71
CA LYS A 354 22.29 32.86 14.65
C LYS A 354 23.24 32.79 15.85
N SER A 355 22.90 32.01 16.86
CA SER A 355 23.58 31.96 18.15
C SER A 355 24.96 31.27 18.05
N PRO A 356 25.88 31.56 18.98
CA PRO A 356 27.13 30.81 19.10
C PRO A 356 26.92 29.31 19.31
N VAL A 357 25.84 28.92 20.01
CA VAL A 357 25.51 27.51 20.29
C VAL A 357 25.32 26.74 18.98
N PHE A 358 24.42 27.20 18.11
CA PHE A 358 24.18 26.54 16.83
C PHE A 358 25.42 26.55 15.93
N LYS A 359 26.16 27.67 15.87
CA LYS A 359 27.39 27.79 15.07
C LYS A 359 28.49 26.83 15.53
N GLU A 360 28.64 26.64 16.84
CA GLU A 360 29.58 25.66 17.40
C GLU A 360 29.17 24.23 17.05
N THR A 361 27.88 23.89 17.15
CA THR A 361 27.35 22.58 16.77
C THR A 361 27.53 22.31 15.28
N GLN A 362 27.25 23.30 14.42
CA GLN A 362 27.51 23.21 12.98
C GLN A 362 29.00 23.00 12.65
N LYS A 363 29.90 23.68 13.38
CA LYS A 363 31.35 23.54 13.19
C LYS A 363 31.86 22.14 13.59
N LYS A 364 31.30 21.56 14.66
CA LYS A 364 31.68 20.23 15.18
C LYS A 364 31.04 19.08 14.41
N ALA A 365 29.95 19.33 13.69
CA ALA A 365 29.18 18.30 13.01
C ALA A 365 30.01 17.51 11.99
N ILE A 366 29.82 16.19 12.00
CA ILE A 366 30.61 15.24 11.22
C ILE A 366 30.16 15.29 9.75
N ALA A 367 31.11 15.33 8.83
CA ALA A 367 30.88 15.07 7.40
C ALA A 367 31.51 13.72 7.07
N PRO A 368 30.73 12.62 7.06
CA PRO A 368 31.27 11.30 6.73
C PRO A 368 31.83 11.30 5.31
N GLU A 369 33.00 10.70 5.12
CA GLU A 369 33.52 10.43 3.78
C GLU A 369 32.77 9.26 3.14
N GLU A 370 32.82 9.18 1.80
CA GLU A 370 32.24 8.06 1.08
C GLU A 370 32.93 6.75 1.47
N HIS A 371 32.15 5.70 1.68
CA HIS A 371 32.68 4.38 1.99
C HIS A 371 33.55 3.90 0.82
N LYS A 372 34.82 3.58 1.08
CA LYS A 372 35.71 2.99 0.09
C LYS A 372 35.54 1.49 0.12
N PHE A 373 34.87 0.94 -0.90
CA PHE A 373 34.83 -0.51 -1.12
C PHE A 373 36.26 -1.01 -1.33
N THR A 374 36.79 -1.78 -0.39
CA THR A 374 38.05 -2.52 -0.54
C THR A 374 37.78 -3.96 -0.88
#